data_AF-A0A8J6I4G2-F1
#
_entry.id   AF-A0A8J6I4G2-F1
#
_cell.length_a   1.000
_cell.length_b   1.000
_cell.length_c   1.000
_cell.angle_alpha   90.00
_cell.angle_beta   90.00
_cell.angle_gamma   90.00
#
_symmetry.space_group_name_H-M   'P 1'
#
loop_
_entity.id
_entity.type
_entity.pdbx_description
1 polymer ?
#
loop_
_entity_poly.entity_id
_entity_poly.type
_entity_poly.pdbx_seq_one_letter_code
_entity_poly.pdbx_strand_id
1 'polypeptide(L)'
;MAIRVAVEHRTVYKFDRPTDIGPHLVRLRPAPHCRTPILGYSLTVEPEAHFVNWQQDVYGNHAARLVFPEPARELSITVDLIADLSVVNPFDFFVDSDARHFPFEYPAGLAEDLEPYLRPVTEPGAAPGSGPSPLLAHWLNAFDADSAKGTPIVDFLVELNRRVAGDVAYSIRMEEGVLSPERTLERAIGSCRDSAWLLVAILRELGMAARFVSGYLVQLVPDDPSQVIAGLMSTDFTDLHAWAEVYVPGAGWIGLDATSGLLAGEGHIPLVGTPRPEQAAAITGTTGPAETVMEYSNTVRRIHEDPRVTKPYSQTQLERIHALGAEVDARLTAGDVRLTMGGEPTFVAAGDMESAQWQIAADGEEKRTYAVALAERLKAHYAPRGVVLHTQGKWYPGEPLPRWAIALYWRADHVALWNEPALLDDPWSEPILEPGSPAAHAAVAALTAQIAAGLGVPADSAR
;
A
#
# COMPACT_ATOMS: atom_id res chain seq x y z
N MET A 1 -5.95 -1.62 0.04
CA MET A 1 -6.65 -2.75 0.72
C MET A 1 -6.48 -2.54 2.20
N ALA A 2 -7.60 -2.39 2.92
CA ALA A 2 -7.63 -1.95 4.30
C ALA A 2 -7.41 -3.13 5.25
N ILE A 3 -6.44 -3.02 6.18
CA ILE A 3 -6.37 -3.93 7.32
C ILE A 3 -7.10 -3.25 8.47
N ARG A 4 -8.10 -3.90 9.06
CA ARG A 4 -8.73 -3.42 10.28
C ARG A 4 -8.19 -4.19 11.47
N VAL A 5 -7.84 -3.44 12.50
CA VAL A 5 -7.30 -3.98 13.74
C VAL A 5 -8.17 -3.57 14.91
N ALA A 6 -8.23 -4.47 15.90
CA ALA A 6 -8.72 -4.15 17.24
C ALA A 6 -7.50 -3.96 18.15
N VAL A 7 -7.44 -2.82 18.84
CA VAL A 7 -6.45 -2.50 19.87
C VAL A 7 -7.15 -2.45 21.22
N GLU A 8 -6.58 -3.12 22.21
CA GLU A 8 -7.03 -3.08 23.61
C GLU A 8 -5.89 -2.51 24.46
N HIS A 9 -6.10 -1.33 25.02
CA HIS A 9 -5.24 -0.72 26.04
C HIS A 9 -5.88 -0.91 27.40
N ARG A 10 -5.14 -1.46 28.36
CA ARG A 10 -5.58 -1.59 29.74
C ARG A 10 -4.51 -1.13 30.71
N THR A 11 -4.91 -0.28 31.64
CA THR A 11 -4.10 0.15 32.79
C THR A 11 -4.87 -0.15 34.07
N VAL A 12 -4.22 -0.83 35.01
CA VAL A 12 -4.81 -1.16 36.32
C VAL A 12 -3.88 -0.69 37.42
N TYR A 13 -4.41 0.06 38.39
CA TYR A 13 -3.73 0.43 39.62
C TYR A 13 -4.38 -0.33 40.77
N LYS A 14 -3.62 -1.21 41.43
CA LYS A 14 -4.07 -1.97 42.60
C LYS A 14 -3.46 -1.38 43.85
N PHE A 15 -4.32 -0.99 44.79
CA PHE A 15 -3.94 -0.39 46.06
C PHE A 15 -3.94 -1.45 47.17
N ASP A 16 -2.98 -1.39 48.09
CA ASP A 16 -2.91 -2.27 49.26
C ASP A 16 -4.13 -2.13 50.20
N ARG A 17 -4.80 -0.99 50.14
CA ARG A 17 -5.97 -0.60 50.94
C ARG A 17 -7.00 0.20 50.12
N PRO A 18 -8.26 0.27 50.56
CA PRO A 18 -9.21 1.23 49.97
C PRO A 18 -8.63 2.65 50.05
N THR A 19 -8.51 3.30 48.91
CA THR A 19 -7.79 4.57 48.75
C THR A 19 -8.68 5.55 47.99
N ASP A 20 -8.69 6.81 48.44
CA ASP A 20 -9.38 7.89 47.72
C ASP A 20 -8.75 8.07 46.35
N ILE A 21 -9.57 7.98 45.30
CA ILE A 21 -9.14 8.25 43.93
C ILE A 21 -9.58 9.68 43.60
N GLY A 22 -8.60 10.57 43.45
CA GLY A 22 -8.83 11.97 43.06
C GLY A 22 -9.30 12.11 41.61
N PRO A 23 -9.53 13.35 41.14
CA PRO A 23 -9.89 13.58 39.75
C PRO A 23 -8.82 13.07 38.80
N HIS A 24 -9.24 12.35 37.76
CA HIS A 24 -8.36 11.84 36.71
C HIS A 24 -8.71 12.45 35.36
N LEU A 25 -7.71 12.60 34.50
CA LEU A 25 -7.82 12.94 33.10
C LEU A 25 -7.28 11.78 32.28
N VAL A 26 -8.11 11.25 31.38
CA VAL A 26 -7.76 10.17 30.45
C VAL A 26 -7.78 10.73 29.03
N ARG A 27 -6.64 10.64 28.34
CA ARG A 27 -6.41 11.12 26.97
C ARG A 27 -6.11 9.96 26.02
N LEU A 28 -6.87 8.88 26.15
CA LEU A 28 -6.68 7.64 25.37
C LEU A 28 -7.66 7.52 24.19
N ARG A 29 -8.37 8.60 23.85
CA ARG A 29 -9.22 8.68 22.65
C ARG A 29 -8.42 9.33 21.52
N PRO A 30 -8.38 8.74 20.31
CA PRO A 30 -7.70 9.34 19.17
C PRO A 30 -8.12 10.77 18.91
N ALA A 31 -7.14 11.63 18.65
CA ALA A 31 -7.33 13.04 18.46
C ALA A 31 -8.17 13.33 17.22
N PRO A 32 -8.89 14.47 17.16
CA PRO A 32 -9.72 14.82 16.01
C PRO A 32 -8.98 14.88 14.67
N HIS A 33 -7.65 15.10 14.71
CA HIS A 33 -6.80 15.18 13.52
C HIS A 33 -6.18 13.83 13.11
N CYS A 34 -6.58 12.72 13.74
CA CYS A 34 -6.12 11.40 13.36
C CYS A 34 -6.51 11.08 11.91
N ARG A 35 -5.51 10.78 11.07
CA ARG A 35 -5.72 10.42 9.64
C ARG A 35 -6.25 9.00 9.49
N THR A 36 -5.87 8.11 10.41
CA THR A 36 -6.32 6.71 10.45
C THR A 36 -7.78 6.65 10.89
N PRO A 37 -8.71 6.15 10.06
CA PRO A 37 -10.12 6.10 10.42
C PRO A 37 -10.37 5.20 11.64
N ILE A 38 -11.03 5.76 12.65
CA ILE A 38 -11.44 5.04 13.86
C ILE A 38 -12.90 4.63 13.72
N LEU A 39 -13.12 3.32 13.54
CA LEU A 39 -14.44 2.74 13.30
C LEU A 39 -15.20 2.43 14.59
N GLY A 40 -14.48 2.28 15.70
CA GLY A 40 -15.04 1.97 17.00
C GLY A 40 -14.12 2.44 18.12
N TYR A 41 -14.74 2.90 19.22
CA TYR A 41 -14.05 3.34 20.43
C TYR A 41 -14.92 3.03 21.65
N SER A 42 -14.32 2.45 22.68
CA SER A 42 -14.92 2.26 24.00
C SER A 42 -13.98 2.84 25.08
N LEU A 43 -14.57 3.24 26.21
CA LEU A 43 -13.84 3.54 27.44
C LEU A 43 -14.58 2.89 28.60
N THR A 44 -13.96 1.90 29.21
CA THR A 44 -14.48 1.21 30.40
C THR A 44 -13.61 1.57 31.59
N VAL A 45 -14.24 2.04 32.67
CA VAL A 45 -13.55 2.47 33.88
C VAL A 45 -14.16 1.77 35.08
N GLU A 46 -13.30 1.20 35.92
CA GLU A 46 -13.65 0.64 37.23
C GLU A 46 -12.93 1.43 38.33
N PRO A 47 -13.60 1.76 39.45
CA PRO A 47 -14.93 1.31 39.87
C PRO A 47 -16.08 1.85 39.01
N GLU A 48 -17.15 1.07 38.84
CA GLU A 48 -18.31 1.46 38.02
C GLU A 48 -18.98 2.74 38.52
N ALA A 49 -18.98 2.96 39.84
CA ALA A 49 -19.47 4.19 40.46
C ALA A 49 -18.46 5.32 40.25
N HIS A 50 -18.56 6.02 39.13
CA HIS A 50 -17.78 7.23 38.83
C HIS A 50 -18.58 8.21 37.98
N PHE A 51 -18.13 9.46 37.93
CA PHE A 51 -18.61 10.46 36.99
C PHE A 51 -17.60 10.61 35.86
N VAL A 52 -18.08 10.61 34.61
CA VAL A 52 -17.27 10.93 33.43
C VAL A 52 -17.81 12.18 32.75
N ASN A 53 -16.94 13.16 32.52
CA ASN A 53 -17.23 14.33 31.70
C ASN A 53 -16.23 14.41 30.54
N TRP A 54 -16.73 14.31 29.32
CA TRP A 54 -15.92 14.48 28.12
C TRP A 54 -15.76 15.97 27.78
N GLN A 55 -14.53 16.35 27.50
CA GLN A 55 -14.18 17.71 27.10
C GLN A 55 -13.10 17.69 26.01
N GLN A 56 -12.87 18.85 25.42
CA GLN A 56 -11.65 19.13 24.68
C GLN A 56 -10.74 19.99 25.55
N ASP A 57 -9.45 19.67 25.55
CA ASP A 57 -8.46 20.57 26.17
C ASP A 57 -8.23 21.82 25.30
N VAL A 58 -7.39 22.73 25.77
CA VAL A 58 -7.07 23.99 25.07
C VAL A 58 -6.41 23.78 23.71
N TYR A 59 -5.94 22.56 23.40
CA TYR A 59 -5.32 22.19 22.13
C TYR A 59 -6.27 21.39 21.24
N GLY A 60 -7.52 21.17 21.68
CA GLY A 60 -8.55 20.44 20.95
C GLY A 60 -8.51 18.92 21.13
N ASN A 61 -7.62 18.38 21.97
CA ASN A 61 -7.53 16.94 22.20
C ASN A 61 -8.71 16.47 23.06
N HIS A 62 -9.18 15.24 22.82
CA HIS A 62 -10.22 14.64 23.65
C HIS A 62 -9.68 14.25 25.02
N ALA A 63 -10.38 14.68 26.08
CA ALA A 63 -10.05 14.31 27.46
C ALA A 63 -11.31 13.88 28.20
N ALA A 64 -11.28 12.68 28.79
CA ALA A 64 -12.29 12.24 29.75
C ALA A 64 -11.85 12.65 31.15
N ARG A 65 -12.65 13.47 31.82
CA ARG A 65 -12.45 13.84 33.22
C ARG A 65 -13.27 12.91 34.11
N LEU A 66 -12.60 12.14 34.93
CA LEU A 66 -13.17 11.16 35.84
C LEU A 66 -13.16 11.69 37.27
N VAL A 67 -14.23 11.46 38.01
CA VAL A 67 -14.34 11.75 39.44
C VAL A 67 -14.95 10.54 40.15
N PHE A 68 -14.29 10.09 41.21
CA PHE A 68 -14.68 8.91 41.96
C PHE A 68 -15.27 9.35 43.32
N PRO A 69 -16.50 8.96 43.67
CA PRO A 69 -17.15 9.36 44.91
C PRO A 69 -16.71 8.52 46.12
N GLU A 70 -16.22 7.29 45.89
CA GLU A 70 -15.90 6.32 46.94
C GLU A 70 -14.45 5.83 46.84
N PRO A 71 -13.80 5.55 47.98
CA PRO A 71 -12.49 4.90 47.99
C PRO A 71 -12.56 3.52 47.36
N ALA A 72 -11.53 3.12 46.64
CA ALA A 72 -11.46 1.80 46.02
C ALA A 72 -10.10 1.15 46.20
N ARG A 73 -10.07 -0.17 46.01
CA ARG A 73 -8.83 -0.97 46.01
C ARG A 73 -8.21 -1.11 44.62
N GLU A 74 -8.96 -0.74 43.59
CA GLU A 74 -8.52 -0.85 42.20
C GLU A 74 -9.06 0.33 41.39
N LEU A 75 -8.23 0.85 40.49
CA LEU A 75 -8.63 1.72 39.38
C LEU A 75 -8.24 1.01 38.09
N SER A 76 -9.22 0.60 37.27
CA SER A 76 -8.97 0.04 35.94
C SER A 76 -9.49 0.99 34.87
N ILE A 77 -8.67 1.24 33.86
CA ILE A 77 -9.03 2.01 32.67
C ILE A 77 -8.72 1.13 31.46
N THR A 78 -9.76 0.79 30.71
CA THR A 78 -9.67 -0.04 29.50
C THR A 78 -10.24 0.73 28.31
N VAL A 79 -9.49 0.75 27.20
CA VAL A 79 -9.90 1.35 25.93
C VAL A 79 -9.82 0.30 24.84
N ASP A 80 -10.94 0.07 24.17
CA ASP A 80 -10.97 -0.70 22.92
C ASP A 80 -11.07 0.26 21.74
N LEU A 81 -10.28 -0.01 20.71
CA LEU A 81 -10.20 0.79 19.50
C LEU A 81 -10.29 -0.12 18.28
N ILE A 82 -11.14 0.22 17.31
CA ILE A 82 -11.11 -0.39 15.98
C ILE A 82 -10.55 0.63 14.99
N ALA A 83 -9.36 0.36 14.45
CA ALA A 83 -8.67 1.23 13.50
C ALA A 83 -8.61 0.59 12.12
N ASP A 84 -8.85 1.41 11.09
CA ASP A 84 -8.65 1.06 9.68
C ASP A 84 -7.26 1.53 9.25
N LEU A 85 -6.29 0.60 9.19
CA LEU A 85 -4.91 0.86 8.78
C LEU A 85 -4.79 0.85 7.25
N SER A 86 -5.63 1.64 6.59
CA SER A 86 -5.46 1.96 5.18
C SER A 86 -4.17 2.77 5.02
N VAL A 87 -3.32 2.34 4.08
CA VAL A 87 -2.01 2.97 3.83
C VAL A 87 -2.17 4.47 3.63
N VAL A 88 -1.43 5.24 4.42
CA VAL A 88 -1.39 6.68 4.33
C VAL A 88 -0.07 7.06 3.68
N ASN A 89 -0.12 7.83 2.58
CA ASN A 89 1.10 8.45 2.07
C ASN A 89 1.51 9.59 3.03
N PRO A 90 2.66 9.49 3.73
CA PRO A 90 3.07 10.50 4.69
C PRO A 90 3.51 11.80 4.01
N PHE A 91 3.67 11.82 2.67
CA PHE A 91 4.04 12.99 1.87
C PHE A 91 2.87 13.61 1.09
N ASP A 92 1.63 13.15 1.32
CA ASP A 92 0.44 13.62 0.60
C ASP A 92 -0.09 14.94 1.17
N PHE A 93 0.61 16.03 0.86
CA PHE A 93 0.27 17.39 1.21
C PHE A 93 0.91 18.39 0.25
N PHE A 94 0.47 19.65 0.29
CA PHE A 94 1.07 20.75 -0.47
C PHE A 94 1.78 21.71 0.48
N VAL A 95 2.90 22.28 0.05
CA VAL A 95 3.62 23.31 0.80
C VAL A 95 3.43 24.64 0.09
N ASP A 96 3.10 25.68 0.85
CA ASP A 96 2.98 27.06 0.34
C ASP A 96 4.31 27.52 -0.26
N SER A 97 4.26 28.38 -1.29
CA SER A 97 5.45 28.84 -2.03
C SER A 97 6.58 29.34 -1.13
N ASP A 98 6.20 30.06 -0.08
CA ASP A 98 7.11 30.79 0.80
C ASP A 98 7.75 29.88 1.86
N ALA A 99 7.23 28.65 2.02
CA ALA A 99 7.75 27.62 2.93
C ALA A 99 8.37 26.41 2.21
N ARG A 100 8.54 26.47 0.88
CA ARG A 100 9.06 25.33 0.09
C ARG A 100 10.48 24.92 0.42
N HIS A 101 11.30 25.83 0.93
CA HIS A 101 12.71 25.59 1.23
C HIS A 101 13.05 26.05 2.64
N PHE A 102 14.06 25.44 3.24
CA PHE A 102 14.61 25.86 4.51
C PHE A 102 15.62 27.03 4.34
N PRO A 103 15.66 28.01 5.25
CA PRO A 103 14.63 28.34 6.23
C PRO A 103 13.45 29.06 5.56
N PHE A 104 12.33 29.10 6.25
CA PHE A 104 11.19 29.94 5.92
C PHE A 104 10.74 30.73 7.14
N GLU A 105 9.98 31.79 6.91
CA GLU A 105 9.39 32.61 7.98
C GLU A 105 7.87 32.44 8.00
N TYR A 106 7.28 32.34 9.19
CA TYR A 106 5.83 32.35 9.33
C TYR A 106 5.29 33.77 9.09
N PRO A 107 4.15 33.92 8.39
CA PRO A 107 3.40 35.16 8.40
C PRO A 107 3.12 35.61 9.84
N ALA A 108 3.24 36.92 10.12
CA ALA A 108 3.22 37.45 11.49
C ALA A 108 2.01 36.99 12.33
N GLY A 109 0.79 37.04 11.78
CA GLY A 109 -0.40 36.58 12.50
C GLY A 109 -0.38 35.08 12.80
N LEU A 110 0.13 34.27 11.88
CA LEU A 110 0.29 32.82 12.12
C LEU A 110 1.39 32.54 13.15
N ALA A 111 2.48 33.33 13.15
CA ALA A 111 3.53 33.23 14.17
C ALA A 111 2.99 33.53 15.58
N GLU A 112 2.08 34.50 15.72
CA GLU A 112 1.40 34.79 16.98
C GLU A 112 0.54 33.61 17.46
N ASP A 113 -0.24 33.01 16.55
CA ASP A 113 -1.06 31.82 16.86
C ASP A 113 -0.20 30.59 17.23
N LEU A 114 1.01 30.51 16.66
CA LEU A 114 1.97 29.41 16.88
C LEU A 114 2.98 29.68 18.01
N GLU A 115 2.92 30.82 18.71
CA GLU A 115 3.89 31.20 19.75
C GLU A 115 4.21 30.09 20.77
N PRO A 116 3.21 29.35 21.30
CA PRO A 116 3.49 28.29 22.28
C PRO A 116 4.33 27.13 21.71
N TYR A 117 4.29 26.95 20.38
CA TYR A 117 4.97 25.90 19.65
C TYR A 117 6.31 26.35 19.06
N LEU A 118 6.59 27.66 19.07
CA LEU A 118 7.87 28.25 18.65
C LEU A 118 8.83 28.47 19.82
N ARG A 119 8.29 28.60 21.04
CA ARG A 119 9.10 28.95 22.22
C ARG A 119 10.19 27.91 22.50
N PRO A 120 11.47 28.33 22.62
CA PRO A 120 12.58 27.45 22.97
C PRO A 120 12.29 26.59 24.20
N VAL A 121 12.79 25.35 24.16
CA VAL A 121 12.62 24.42 25.27
C VAL A 121 13.45 24.89 26.47
N THR A 122 12.83 24.87 27.65
CA THR A 122 13.46 25.31 28.89
C THR A 122 14.13 24.12 29.58
N GLU A 123 15.42 24.22 29.86
CA GLU A 123 16.12 23.22 30.67
C GLU A 123 15.73 23.34 32.16
N PRO A 124 15.73 22.22 32.92
CA PRO A 124 15.47 22.26 34.35
C PRO A 124 16.37 23.26 35.09
N GLY A 125 15.77 24.21 35.80
CA GLY A 125 16.49 25.25 36.54
C GLY A 125 16.90 26.48 35.73
N ALA A 126 16.57 26.54 34.43
CA ALA A 126 16.82 27.70 33.57
C ALA A 126 15.61 28.64 33.48
N ALA A 127 15.80 29.83 32.90
CA ALA A 127 14.71 30.78 32.69
C ALA A 127 13.76 30.28 31.57
N PRO A 128 12.43 30.50 31.66
CA PRO A 128 11.50 30.07 30.63
C PRO A 128 11.88 30.58 29.24
N GLY A 129 12.00 29.68 28.28
CA GLY A 129 12.39 29.99 26.90
C GLY A 129 13.87 30.30 26.71
N SER A 130 14.75 29.92 27.64
CA SER A 130 16.19 30.19 27.55
C SER A 130 17.01 29.16 26.77
N GLY A 131 16.36 28.24 26.05
CA GLY A 131 17.06 27.35 25.12
C GLY A 131 17.85 28.13 24.05
N PRO A 132 18.84 27.49 23.40
CA PRO A 132 19.20 26.09 23.53
C PRO A 132 20.12 25.81 24.73
N SER A 133 20.12 24.57 25.19
CA SER A 133 21.11 24.08 26.15
C SER A 133 22.51 23.96 25.51
N PRO A 134 23.61 23.86 26.28
CA PRO A 134 24.96 23.76 25.71
C PRO A 134 25.17 22.60 24.74
N LEU A 135 24.70 21.38 25.05
CA LEU A 135 24.81 20.24 24.14
C LEU A 135 23.89 20.38 22.94
N LEU A 136 22.70 20.96 23.11
CA LEU A 136 21.80 21.23 21.99
C LEU A 136 22.40 22.27 21.04
N ALA A 137 23.00 23.34 21.56
CA ALA A 137 23.72 24.33 20.77
C ALA A 137 24.92 23.69 20.03
N HIS A 138 25.66 22.80 20.70
CA HIS A 138 26.74 22.05 20.06
C HIS A 138 26.22 21.14 18.93
N TRP A 139 25.13 20.42 19.17
CA TRP A 139 24.50 19.55 18.18
C TRP A 139 23.99 20.35 16.97
N LEU A 140 23.32 21.48 17.19
CA LEU A 140 22.85 22.38 16.12
C LEU A 140 24.00 22.93 15.27
N ASN A 141 25.11 23.31 15.90
CA ASN A 141 26.31 23.74 15.18
C ASN A 141 26.93 22.59 14.36
N ALA A 142 26.93 21.37 14.90
CA ALA A 142 27.45 20.20 14.21
C ALA A 142 26.54 19.72 13.06
N PHE A 143 25.23 19.94 13.18
CA PHE A 143 24.27 19.70 12.09
C PHE A 143 24.47 20.69 10.92
N ASP A 144 25.06 21.87 11.18
CA ASP A 144 25.36 22.90 10.19
C ASP A 144 24.15 23.26 9.31
N ALA A 145 23.07 23.71 9.95
CA ALA A 145 21.82 24.08 9.27
C ALA A 145 22.02 25.17 8.20
N ASP A 146 23.08 25.98 8.32
CA ASP A 146 23.44 26.99 7.32
C ASP A 146 23.82 26.36 5.98
N SER A 147 24.48 25.20 6.00
CA SER A 147 24.79 24.44 4.77
C SER A 147 23.56 23.90 4.06
N ALA A 148 22.43 23.74 4.78
CA ALA A 148 21.17 23.22 4.24
C ALA A 148 20.23 24.31 3.72
N LYS A 149 20.63 25.59 3.75
CA LYS A 149 19.85 26.71 3.19
C LYS A 149 19.52 26.48 1.70
N GLY A 150 18.25 26.64 1.35
CA GLY A 150 17.72 26.40 0.00
C GLY A 150 17.34 24.95 -0.29
N THR A 151 17.50 24.03 0.67
CA THR A 151 17.02 22.63 0.53
C THR A 151 15.50 22.59 0.60
N PRO A 152 14.81 21.76 -0.22
CA PRO A 152 13.38 21.54 -0.07
C PRO A 152 13.02 21.17 1.37
N ILE A 153 11.97 21.78 1.92
CA ILE A 153 11.67 21.67 3.36
C ILE A 153 11.42 20.22 3.79
N VAL A 154 10.80 19.41 2.92
CA VAL A 154 10.55 17.99 3.20
C VAL A 154 11.86 17.21 3.31
N ASP A 155 12.81 17.44 2.40
CA ASP A 155 14.12 16.77 2.42
C ASP A 155 14.92 17.19 3.66
N PHE A 156 14.84 18.46 4.04
CA PHE A 156 15.43 18.97 5.27
C PHE A 156 14.87 18.27 6.52
N LEU A 157 13.55 18.14 6.62
CA LEU A 157 12.89 17.48 7.76
C LEU A 157 13.22 15.98 7.82
N VAL A 158 13.29 15.31 6.66
CA VAL A 158 13.69 13.89 6.57
C VAL A 158 15.12 13.71 7.08
N GLU A 159 16.06 14.53 6.61
CA GLU A 159 17.46 14.43 7.05
C GLU A 159 17.62 14.76 8.53
N LEU A 160 16.94 15.79 9.03
CA LEU A 160 16.95 16.16 10.44
C LEU A 160 16.45 15.00 11.33
N ASN A 161 15.30 14.42 10.96
CA ASN A 161 14.71 13.31 11.71
C ASN A 161 15.62 12.07 11.69
N ARG A 162 16.19 11.74 10.53
CA ARG A 162 17.16 10.65 10.37
C ARG A 162 18.41 10.88 11.21
N ARG A 163 18.89 12.12 11.31
CA ARG A 163 20.07 12.48 12.09
C ARG A 163 19.83 12.26 13.58
N VAL A 164 18.70 12.72 14.11
CA VAL A 164 18.33 12.49 15.52
C VAL A 164 18.21 10.99 15.82
N ALA A 165 17.56 10.22 14.93
CA ALA A 165 17.44 8.77 15.08
C ALA A 165 18.80 8.04 15.06
N GLY A 166 19.78 8.57 14.32
CA GLY A 166 21.15 8.04 14.27
C GLY A 166 22.01 8.41 15.47
N ASP A 167 21.76 9.56 16.10
CA ASP A 167 22.58 10.09 17.20
C ASP A 167 22.06 9.70 18.58
N VAL A 168 20.79 9.26 18.70
CA VAL A 168 20.16 8.82 19.96
C VAL A 168 19.69 7.38 19.84
N ALA A 169 20.38 6.46 20.51
CA ALA A 169 19.98 5.06 20.57
C ALA A 169 18.63 4.89 21.29
N TYR A 170 17.82 3.92 20.84
CA TYR A 170 16.53 3.63 21.45
C TYR A 170 16.66 2.66 22.64
N SER A 171 15.96 2.97 23.73
CA SER A 171 15.79 2.11 24.90
C SER A 171 14.42 2.27 25.52
N ILE A 172 13.86 1.18 26.05
CA ILE A 172 12.65 1.22 26.86
C ILE A 172 13.04 1.60 28.29
N ARG A 173 12.33 2.59 28.87
CA ARG A 173 12.66 3.17 30.17
C ARG A 173 11.41 3.27 31.06
N MET A 174 11.47 2.69 32.25
CA MET A 174 10.37 2.67 33.22
C MET A 174 10.30 3.89 34.13
N GLU A 175 11.37 4.68 34.18
CA GLU A 175 11.42 5.87 35.02
C GLU A 175 10.44 6.95 34.54
N GLU A 176 9.99 7.79 35.46
CA GLU A 176 9.03 8.84 35.19
C GLU A 176 9.62 9.98 34.33
N GLY A 177 8.71 10.70 33.65
CA GLY A 177 9.01 11.96 32.98
C GLY A 177 9.76 11.84 31.66
N VAL A 178 9.88 12.95 30.94
CA VAL A 178 10.67 13.03 29.71
C VAL A 178 12.04 13.62 30.05
N LEU A 179 13.12 13.04 29.53
CA LEU A 179 14.45 13.62 29.67
C LEU A 179 14.51 14.96 28.95
N SER A 180 15.24 15.92 29.52
CA SER A 180 15.49 17.18 28.84
C SER A 180 16.40 16.96 27.62
N PRO A 181 16.32 17.84 26.59
CA PRO A 181 17.20 17.76 25.42
C PRO A 181 18.68 17.62 25.77
N GLU A 182 19.17 18.39 26.74
CA GLU A 182 20.55 18.27 27.26
C GLU A 182 20.86 16.85 27.74
N ARG A 183 19.99 16.26 28.57
CA ARG A 183 20.20 14.92 29.13
C ARG A 183 20.07 13.82 28.09
N THR A 184 19.18 13.98 27.12
CA THR A 184 19.05 13.04 26.00
C THR A 184 20.33 13.01 25.17
N LEU A 185 20.89 14.18 24.84
CA LEU A 185 22.15 14.29 24.10
C LEU A 185 23.36 13.81 24.90
N GLU A 186 23.43 14.11 26.20
CA GLU A 186 24.50 13.62 27.09
C GLU A 186 24.55 12.10 27.14
N ARG A 187 23.39 11.45 27.21
CA ARG A 187 23.28 9.99 27.28
C ARG A 187 23.45 9.33 25.92
N ALA A 188 23.06 10.01 24.83
CA ALA A 188 22.94 9.46 23.48
C ALA A 188 22.07 8.17 23.43
N ILE A 189 21.18 7.99 24.40
CA ILE A 189 20.23 6.89 24.49
C ILE A 189 18.99 7.34 25.25
N GLY A 190 17.81 6.99 24.75
CA GLY A 190 16.54 7.42 25.34
C GLY A 190 15.34 6.60 24.84
N SER A 191 14.18 6.88 25.43
CA SER A 191 12.89 6.34 25.01
C SER A 191 12.24 7.21 23.93
N CYS A 192 11.12 6.75 23.34
CA CYS A 192 10.44 7.50 22.27
C CYS A 192 10.07 8.94 22.67
N ARG A 193 9.62 9.14 23.91
CA ARG A 193 9.36 10.47 24.49
C ARG A 193 10.60 11.36 24.52
N ASP A 194 11.77 10.80 24.79
CA ASP A 194 13.01 11.56 24.95
C ASP A 194 13.51 12.05 23.58
N SER A 195 13.50 11.16 22.57
CA SER A 195 13.85 11.52 21.18
C SER A 195 12.83 12.47 20.55
N ALA A 196 11.54 12.27 20.80
CA ALA A 196 10.49 13.17 20.32
C ALA A 196 10.65 14.59 20.91
N TRP A 197 10.94 14.70 22.21
CA TRP A 197 11.12 16.00 22.84
C TRP A 197 12.41 16.70 22.43
N LEU A 198 13.50 15.95 22.23
CA LEU A 198 14.72 16.48 21.63
C LEU A 198 14.45 17.04 20.21
N LEU A 199 13.73 16.30 19.37
CA LEU A 199 13.39 16.76 18.02
C LEU A 199 12.51 18.02 18.06
N VAL A 200 11.53 18.09 18.96
CA VAL A 200 10.75 19.32 19.18
C VAL A 200 11.65 20.49 19.57
N ALA A 201 12.61 20.30 20.48
CA ALA A 201 13.55 21.34 20.87
C ALA A 201 14.38 21.84 19.68
N ILE A 202 14.96 20.92 18.91
CA ILE A 202 15.76 21.22 17.72
C ILE A 202 14.95 22.03 16.69
N LEU A 203 13.72 21.58 16.37
CA LEU A 203 12.86 22.27 15.41
C LEU A 203 12.54 23.71 15.84
N ARG A 204 12.31 23.94 17.13
CA ARG A 204 12.03 25.28 17.67
C ARG A 204 13.23 26.20 17.60
N GLU A 205 14.43 25.70 17.87
CA GLU A 205 15.68 26.46 17.70
C GLU A 205 15.95 26.82 16.22
N LEU A 206 15.47 25.99 15.30
CA LEU A 206 15.51 26.25 13.86
C LEU A 206 14.35 27.16 13.39
N GLY A 207 13.58 27.74 14.31
CA GLY A 207 12.52 28.68 14.02
C GLY A 207 11.24 28.03 13.50
N MET A 208 11.03 26.72 13.69
CA MET A 208 9.84 26.01 13.25
C MET A 208 8.92 25.64 14.42
N ALA A 209 7.62 25.85 14.25
CA ALA A 209 6.62 25.50 15.25
C ALA A 209 6.52 23.99 15.37
N ALA A 210 6.79 23.46 16.56
CA ALA A 210 6.79 22.02 16.82
C ALA A 210 6.02 21.66 18.08
N ARG A 211 5.36 20.50 18.07
CA ARG A 211 4.58 19.97 19.19
C ARG A 211 4.96 18.53 19.51
N PHE A 212 4.80 18.18 20.78
CA PHE A 212 4.95 16.82 21.27
C PHE A 212 3.63 16.07 21.12
N VAL A 213 3.67 14.91 20.49
CA VAL A 213 2.50 14.05 20.29
C VAL A 213 2.69 12.74 21.03
N SER A 214 1.67 12.34 21.78
CA SER A 214 1.56 10.99 22.34
C SER A 214 0.38 10.27 21.71
N GLY A 215 0.58 9.00 21.36
CA GLY A 215 -0.41 8.21 20.67
C GLY A 215 -0.16 6.70 20.77
N TYR A 216 -0.92 5.92 20.01
CA TYR A 216 -0.58 4.52 19.78
C TYR A 216 0.33 4.42 18.55
N LEU A 217 1.30 3.52 18.62
CA LEU A 217 1.97 2.99 17.43
C LEU A 217 1.47 1.56 17.22
N VAL A 218 0.87 1.31 16.06
CA VAL A 218 0.49 -0.02 15.62
C VAL A 218 1.41 -0.43 14.48
N GLN A 219 2.14 -1.52 14.66
CA GLN A 219 2.99 -2.09 13.62
C GLN A 219 2.55 -3.53 13.37
N LEU A 220 2.25 -3.82 12.11
CA LEU A 220 1.84 -5.15 11.69
C LEU A 220 3.02 -5.82 10.96
N VAL A 221 3.21 -7.11 11.21
CA VAL A 221 4.20 -7.89 10.47
C VAL A 221 3.79 -7.92 8.99
N PRO A 222 4.64 -7.43 8.07
CA PRO A 222 4.32 -7.44 6.65
C PRO A 222 4.18 -8.87 6.13
N ASP A 223 3.43 -9.03 5.04
CA ASP A 223 3.17 -10.34 4.44
C ASP A 223 4.40 -10.97 3.81
N ASP A 224 5.30 -10.13 3.31
CA ASP A 224 6.57 -10.51 2.71
C ASP A 224 7.69 -10.38 3.75
N PRO A 225 8.30 -11.49 4.20
CA PRO A 225 9.43 -11.45 5.12
C PRO A 225 10.61 -10.63 4.61
N SER A 226 10.75 -10.41 3.29
CA SER A 226 11.80 -9.58 2.71
C SER A 226 11.63 -8.08 3.00
N GLN A 227 10.41 -7.66 3.40
CA GLN A 227 10.11 -6.31 3.87
C GLN A 227 10.38 -6.13 5.37
N VAL A 228 10.65 -7.21 6.09
CA VAL A 228 11.06 -7.16 7.50
C VAL A 228 12.55 -6.84 7.55
N ILE A 229 12.91 -5.69 8.13
CA ILE A 229 14.29 -5.43 8.50
C ILE A 229 14.69 -6.49 9.54
N ALA A 230 15.71 -7.30 9.20
CA ALA A 230 16.08 -8.48 9.97
C ALA A 230 16.23 -8.18 11.47
N GLY A 231 15.44 -8.86 12.30
CA GLY A 231 15.52 -8.80 13.76
C GLY A 231 14.53 -7.87 14.47
N LEU A 232 13.70 -7.10 13.75
CA LEU A 232 12.86 -6.08 14.38
C LEU A 232 11.43 -6.49 14.71
N MET A 233 10.81 -7.46 14.00
CA MET A 233 9.42 -7.85 14.29
C MET A 233 9.11 -9.30 13.94
N SER A 234 8.63 -10.08 14.91
CA SER A 234 8.14 -11.46 14.74
C SER A 234 6.63 -11.60 14.94
N THR A 235 5.98 -10.58 15.52
CA THR A 235 4.55 -10.56 15.82
C THR A 235 4.00 -9.15 15.65
N ASP A 236 2.70 -9.03 15.36
CA ASP A 236 2.02 -7.73 15.36
C ASP A 236 2.14 -7.10 16.75
N PHE A 237 2.44 -5.80 16.79
CA PHE A 237 2.74 -5.09 18.02
C PHE A 237 2.01 -3.76 18.09
N THR A 238 1.63 -3.39 19.30
CA THR A 238 1.14 -2.06 19.60
C THR A 238 1.57 -1.63 21.00
N ASP A 239 1.86 -0.35 21.15
CA ASP A 239 2.14 0.27 22.44
C ASP A 239 1.86 1.78 22.38
N LEU A 240 1.90 2.43 23.53
CA LEU A 240 1.99 3.88 23.60
C LEU A 240 3.32 4.34 23.02
N HIS A 241 3.26 5.38 22.20
CA HIS A 241 4.40 5.96 21.52
C HIS A 241 4.35 7.47 21.55
N ALA A 242 5.48 8.10 21.26
CA ALA A 242 5.60 9.54 21.15
C ALA A 242 6.45 9.95 19.95
N TRP A 243 6.05 11.03 19.30
CA TRP A 243 6.75 11.61 18.15
C TRP A 243 6.62 13.13 18.16
N ALA A 244 7.36 13.80 17.28
CA ALA A 244 7.25 15.24 17.08
C ALA A 244 6.35 15.54 15.89
N GLU A 245 5.60 16.63 15.96
CA GLU A 245 4.94 17.20 14.78
C GLU A 245 5.44 18.61 14.54
N VAL A 246 5.73 18.95 13.29
CA VAL A 246 6.15 20.29 12.86
C VAL A 246 5.09 20.91 11.97
N TYR A 247 4.76 22.18 12.20
CA TYR A 247 3.80 22.90 11.36
C TYR A 247 4.51 23.53 10.17
N VAL A 248 4.11 23.21 8.95
CA VAL A 248 4.63 23.84 7.73
C VAL A 248 3.46 24.49 6.98
N PRO A 249 3.53 25.79 6.60
CA PRO A 249 2.49 26.45 5.83
C PRO A 249 2.09 25.67 4.57
N GLY A 250 0.78 25.53 4.34
CA GLY A 250 0.19 24.65 3.32
C GLY A 250 0.02 23.20 3.77
N ALA A 251 1.06 22.61 4.39
CA ALA A 251 1.06 21.19 4.73
C ALA A 251 0.37 20.88 6.08
N GLY A 252 0.36 21.86 6.99
CA GLY A 252 -0.13 21.68 8.34
C GLY A 252 0.88 20.95 9.23
N TRP A 253 0.39 20.18 10.21
CA TRP A 253 1.23 19.41 11.12
C TRP A 253 1.73 18.11 10.45
N ILE A 254 3.05 17.99 10.31
CA ILE A 254 3.74 16.82 9.73
C ILE A 254 4.37 16.02 10.87
N GLY A 255 4.04 14.72 10.96
CA GLY A 255 4.58 13.82 11.99
C GLY A 255 5.95 13.24 11.64
N LEU A 256 6.88 13.33 12.59
CA LEU A 256 8.26 12.88 12.51
C LEU A 256 8.58 11.98 13.70
N ASP A 257 8.82 10.70 13.42
CA ASP A 257 9.20 9.72 14.42
C ASP A 257 10.73 9.59 14.52
N ALA A 258 11.29 10.27 15.52
CA ALA A 258 12.72 10.31 15.80
C ALA A 258 13.29 8.96 16.30
N THR A 259 12.46 7.96 16.58
CA THR A 259 12.93 6.62 16.96
C THR A 259 13.25 5.75 15.75
N SER A 260 12.44 5.89 14.69
CA SER A 260 12.63 5.16 13.44
C SER A 260 13.36 5.96 12.37
N GLY A 261 13.39 7.29 12.50
CA GLY A 261 13.87 8.21 11.47
C GLY A 261 12.87 8.38 10.32
N LEU A 262 11.64 7.90 10.46
CA LEU A 262 10.59 7.95 9.44
C LEU A 262 9.52 9.00 9.76
N LEU A 263 8.74 9.38 8.75
CA LEU A 263 7.52 10.16 8.96
C LEU A 263 6.42 9.26 9.56
N ALA A 264 5.51 9.88 10.31
CA ALA A 264 4.35 9.21 10.88
C ALA A 264 3.41 8.70 9.77
N GLY A 265 3.08 7.41 9.81
CA GLY A 265 2.20 6.72 8.86
C GLY A 265 0.86 6.31 9.47
N GLU A 266 0.15 5.39 8.82
CA GLU A 266 -1.18 4.90 9.26
C GLU A 266 -1.17 4.21 10.64
N GLY A 267 -0.01 3.67 11.05
CA GLY A 267 0.19 3.05 12.35
C GLY A 267 0.33 4.05 13.49
N HIS A 268 0.60 5.32 13.21
CA HIS A 268 0.73 6.39 14.20
C HIS A 268 -0.64 7.01 14.46
N ILE A 269 -1.30 6.59 15.55
CA ILE A 269 -2.64 7.05 15.92
C ILE A 269 -2.49 8.13 17.01
N PRO A 270 -2.51 9.43 16.68
CA PRO A 270 -2.36 10.50 17.67
C PRO A 270 -3.52 10.46 18.66
N LEU A 271 -3.20 10.57 19.95
CA LEU A 271 -4.18 10.72 21.02
C LEU A 271 -4.21 12.16 21.54
N VAL A 272 -3.02 12.74 21.71
CA VAL A 272 -2.85 14.09 22.25
C VAL A 272 -1.64 14.78 21.63
N GLY A 273 -1.81 16.00 21.14
CA GLY A 273 -0.74 16.88 20.66
C GLY A 273 -0.67 18.16 21.48
N THR A 274 0.49 18.50 22.03
CA THR A 274 0.66 19.65 22.95
C THR A 274 2.03 20.32 22.78
N PRO A 275 2.18 21.60 23.17
CA PRO A 275 3.48 22.26 23.15
C PRO A 275 4.44 21.74 24.24
N ARG A 276 3.99 20.94 25.20
CA ARG A 276 4.80 20.47 26.33
C ARG A 276 4.45 19.04 26.76
N PRO A 277 5.43 18.16 26.97
CA PRO A 277 5.18 16.73 27.18
C PRO A 277 4.34 16.43 28.44
N GLU A 278 4.40 17.26 29.48
CA GLU A 278 3.65 17.04 30.73
C GLU A 278 2.13 17.11 30.51
N GLN A 279 1.68 17.79 29.45
CA GLN A 279 0.27 17.91 29.09
C GLN A 279 -0.20 16.76 28.18
N ALA A 280 0.73 15.96 27.65
CA ALA A 280 0.49 14.81 26.78
C ALA A 280 0.43 13.48 27.53
N ALA A 281 0.48 13.47 28.86
CA ALA A 281 0.34 12.24 29.64
C ALA A 281 -1.02 11.57 29.36
N ALA A 282 -0.96 10.28 29.03
CA ALA A 282 -2.11 9.45 28.68
C ALA A 282 -3.16 9.40 29.81
N ILE A 283 -2.69 9.26 31.04
CA ILE A 283 -3.51 9.30 32.26
C ILE A 283 -2.81 10.23 33.25
N THR A 284 -3.55 11.19 33.82
CA THR A 284 -3.06 12.05 34.89
C THR A 284 -4.10 12.06 36.00
N GLY A 285 -3.68 11.94 37.25
CA GLY A 285 -4.60 12.03 38.38
C GLY A 285 -3.85 11.95 39.70
N THR A 286 -4.60 11.93 40.78
CA THR A 286 -4.04 11.80 42.13
C THR A 286 -4.76 10.70 42.88
N THR A 287 -4.06 10.08 43.82
CA THR A 287 -4.61 9.10 44.75
C THR A 287 -4.21 9.50 46.17
N GLY A 288 -4.96 8.98 47.15
CA GLY A 288 -4.51 8.96 48.53
C GLY A 288 -3.22 8.14 48.68
N PRO A 289 -2.47 8.33 49.78
CA PRO A 289 -1.24 7.59 50.02
C PRO A 289 -1.50 6.09 50.20
N ALA A 290 -0.97 5.29 49.28
CA ALA A 290 -1.10 3.83 49.28
C ALA A 290 0.08 3.19 48.56
N GLU A 291 0.40 1.95 48.93
CA GLU A 291 1.28 1.12 48.10
C GLU A 291 0.48 0.70 46.86
N THR A 292 1.05 0.97 45.69
CA THR A 292 0.35 0.78 44.41
C THR A 292 1.13 -0.14 43.49
N VAL A 293 0.47 -1.16 42.96
CA VAL A 293 0.99 -1.99 41.88
C VAL A 293 0.27 -1.60 40.60
N MET A 294 1.04 -1.24 39.56
CA MET A 294 0.52 -0.92 38.24
C MET A 294 0.67 -2.13 37.32
N GLU A 295 -0.43 -2.52 36.67
CA GLU A 295 -0.46 -3.49 35.58
C GLU A 295 -0.82 -2.77 34.28
N TYR A 296 -0.10 -3.11 33.21
CA TYR A 296 -0.29 -2.51 31.89
C TYR A 296 -0.31 -3.59 30.83
N SER A 297 -1.25 -3.50 29.91
CA SER A 297 -1.29 -4.32 28.69
C SER A 297 -1.78 -3.50 27.51
N ASN A 298 -1.12 -3.68 26.37
CA ASN A 298 -1.56 -3.13 25.09
C ASN A 298 -1.47 -4.25 24.04
N THR A 299 -2.59 -4.58 23.39
CA THR A 299 -2.64 -5.70 22.45
C THR A 299 -3.32 -5.30 21.16
N VAL A 300 -2.86 -5.87 20.04
CA VAL A 300 -3.45 -5.66 18.72
C VAL A 300 -3.85 -7.00 18.10
N ARG A 301 -5.00 -7.03 17.43
CA ARG A 301 -5.48 -8.20 16.68
C ARG A 301 -6.03 -7.75 15.33
N ARG A 302 -5.66 -8.43 14.26
CA ARG A 302 -6.30 -8.24 12.94
C ARG A 302 -7.71 -8.80 13.00
N ILE A 303 -8.71 -7.97 12.69
CA ILE A 303 -10.13 -8.39 12.69
C ILE A 303 -10.71 -8.45 11.28
N HIS A 304 -10.08 -7.76 10.31
CA HIS A 304 -10.43 -7.82 8.91
C HIS A 304 -9.19 -7.56 8.06
N GLU A 305 -8.96 -8.41 7.06
CA GLU A 305 -7.89 -8.24 6.10
C GLU A 305 -8.44 -8.67 4.73
N ASP A 306 -8.53 -7.72 3.80
CA ASP A 306 -8.97 -8.04 2.44
C ASP A 306 -7.98 -9.06 1.82
N PRO A 307 -8.46 -10.14 1.17
CA PRO A 307 -7.58 -11.15 0.60
C PRO A 307 -6.60 -10.54 -0.40
N ARG A 308 -5.31 -10.58 -0.07
CA ARG A 308 -4.24 -10.14 -0.96
C ARG A 308 -3.76 -11.32 -1.79
N VAL A 309 -3.43 -11.07 -3.05
CA VAL A 309 -2.86 -12.06 -3.99
C VAL A 309 -1.45 -12.54 -3.59
N THR A 310 -0.90 -12.06 -2.47
CA THR A 310 0.48 -12.22 -2.02
C THR A 310 0.70 -13.42 -1.09
N LYS A 311 -0.35 -13.99 -0.49
CA LYS A 311 -0.26 -15.20 0.35
C LYS A 311 -1.09 -16.35 -0.27
N PRO A 312 -0.63 -17.61 -0.16
CA PRO A 312 -1.49 -18.75 -0.44
C PRO A 312 -2.74 -18.70 0.46
N TYR A 313 -3.87 -19.22 -0.01
CA TYR A 313 -5.04 -19.41 0.84
C TYR A 313 -4.66 -20.23 2.08
N SER A 314 -5.09 -19.78 3.25
CA SER A 314 -5.03 -20.59 4.48
C SER A 314 -5.79 -21.90 4.28
N GLN A 315 -5.44 -22.92 5.07
CA GLN A 315 -6.12 -24.23 5.04
C GLN A 315 -7.64 -24.08 5.17
N THR A 316 -8.10 -23.21 6.09
CA THR A 316 -9.52 -22.91 6.29
C THR A 316 -10.16 -22.21 5.09
N GLN A 317 -9.45 -21.30 4.43
CA GLN A 317 -9.94 -20.68 3.19
C GLN A 317 -10.05 -21.70 2.06
N LEU A 318 -9.06 -22.59 1.93
CA LEU A 318 -9.05 -23.65 0.94
C LEU A 318 -10.25 -24.60 1.14
N GLU A 319 -10.49 -25.02 2.37
CA GLU A 319 -11.64 -25.86 2.74
C GLU A 319 -12.97 -25.18 2.40
N ARG A 320 -13.11 -23.88 2.67
CA ARG A 320 -14.30 -23.10 2.29
C ARG A 320 -14.48 -23.00 0.78
N ILE A 321 -13.40 -22.80 0.03
CA ILE A 321 -13.43 -22.76 -1.44
C ILE A 321 -13.88 -24.11 -1.99
N HIS A 322 -13.33 -25.21 -1.47
CA HIS A 322 -13.73 -26.56 -1.89
C HIS A 322 -15.19 -26.85 -1.53
N ALA A 323 -15.65 -26.47 -0.35
CA ALA A 323 -17.05 -26.63 0.05
C ALA A 323 -18.00 -25.85 -0.86
N LEU A 324 -17.67 -24.60 -1.20
CA LEU A 324 -18.45 -23.80 -2.14
C LEU A 324 -18.42 -24.40 -3.55
N GLY A 325 -17.26 -24.89 -4.01
CA GLY A 325 -17.13 -25.58 -5.29
C GLY A 325 -18.05 -26.80 -5.38
N ALA A 326 -18.06 -27.65 -4.35
CA ALA A 326 -18.94 -28.81 -4.27
C ALA A 326 -20.44 -28.41 -4.31
N GLU A 327 -20.80 -27.31 -3.66
CA GLU A 327 -22.17 -26.79 -3.69
C GLU A 327 -22.56 -26.29 -5.10
N VAL A 328 -21.66 -25.57 -5.76
CA VAL A 328 -21.86 -25.11 -7.14
C VAL A 328 -21.98 -26.28 -8.10
N ASP A 329 -21.09 -27.27 -8.01
CA ASP A 329 -21.12 -28.48 -8.84
C ASP A 329 -22.42 -29.26 -8.68
N ALA A 330 -22.93 -29.38 -7.45
CA ALA A 330 -24.22 -30.01 -7.17
C ALA A 330 -25.38 -29.26 -7.86
N ARG A 331 -25.35 -27.92 -7.85
CA ARG A 331 -26.36 -27.10 -8.53
C ARG A 331 -26.28 -27.22 -10.06
N LEU A 332 -25.08 -27.20 -10.61
CA LEU A 332 -24.86 -27.37 -12.06
C LEU A 332 -25.33 -28.73 -12.54
N THR A 333 -25.02 -29.80 -11.78
CA THR A 333 -25.47 -31.16 -12.06
C THR A 333 -26.99 -31.27 -12.00
N ALA A 334 -27.62 -30.71 -10.96
CA ALA A 334 -29.07 -30.70 -10.82
C ALA A 334 -29.78 -29.92 -11.96
N GLY A 335 -29.10 -28.93 -12.55
CA GLY A 335 -29.58 -28.15 -13.67
C GLY A 335 -29.25 -28.70 -15.06
N ASP A 336 -28.59 -29.87 -15.17
CA ASP A 336 -28.02 -30.42 -16.43
C ASP A 336 -27.21 -29.38 -17.22
N VAL A 337 -26.46 -28.52 -16.52
CA VAL A 337 -25.59 -27.52 -17.14
C VAL A 337 -24.29 -28.19 -17.56
N ARG A 338 -24.09 -28.33 -18.88
CA ARG A 338 -22.89 -28.96 -19.44
C ARG A 338 -21.91 -27.91 -19.94
N LEU A 339 -20.66 -28.03 -19.54
CA LEU A 339 -19.58 -27.18 -20.02
C LEU A 339 -19.12 -27.68 -21.40
N THR A 340 -19.17 -26.82 -22.43
CA THR A 340 -18.47 -27.05 -23.70
C THR A 340 -17.36 -26.03 -23.84
N MET A 341 -16.11 -26.49 -23.79
CA MET A 341 -14.94 -25.63 -24.00
C MET A 341 -14.63 -25.54 -25.49
N GLY A 342 -14.98 -24.42 -26.13
CA GLY A 342 -14.57 -24.09 -27.48
C GLY A 342 -13.48 -23.02 -27.43
N GLY A 343 -12.22 -23.43 -27.61
CA GLY A 343 -11.09 -22.52 -27.79
C GLY A 343 -10.49 -22.69 -29.18
N GLU A 344 -9.89 -21.64 -29.74
CA GLU A 344 -9.01 -21.71 -30.90
C GLU A 344 -7.63 -22.18 -30.42
N PRO A 345 -7.24 -23.45 -30.59
CA PRO A 345 -5.93 -23.91 -30.14
C PRO A 345 -4.84 -23.29 -31.01
N THR A 346 -3.88 -22.63 -30.38
CA THR A 346 -2.67 -22.12 -31.05
C THR A 346 -1.58 -23.18 -30.97
N PHE A 347 -1.04 -23.59 -32.11
CA PHE A 347 0.07 -24.53 -32.21
C PHE A 347 1.37 -23.77 -32.52
N VAL A 348 2.43 -24.11 -31.79
CA VAL A 348 3.80 -23.60 -31.99
C VAL A 348 4.76 -24.78 -32.18
N ALA A 349 5.82 -24.59 -32.95
CA ALA A 349 6.81 -25.65 -33.17
C ALA A 349 7.61 -25.93 -31.89
N ALA A 350 7.88 -27.20 -31.62
CA ALA A 350 8.64 -27.59 -30.43
C ALA A 350 10.14 -27.24 -30.51
N GLY A 351 10.69 -27.17 -31.73
CA GLY A 351 12.11 -26.86 -31.98
C GLY A 351 12.43 -25.38 -32.14
N ASP A 352 11.41 -24.56 -32.42
CA ASP A 352 11.53 -23.11 -32.59
C ASP A 352 10.23 -22.45 -32.12
N MET A 353 10.28 -21.82 -30.95
CA MET A 353 9.15 -21.08 -30.36
C MET A 353 9.38 -19.56 -30.38
N GLU A 354 10.56 -19.12 -30.80
CA GLU A 354 11.04 -17.75 -30.55
C GLU A 354 11.20 -16.93 -31.83
N SER A 355 11.31 -17.57 -32.99
CA SER A 355 11.46 -16.82 -34.23
C SER A 355 10.23 -15.98 -34.55
N ALA A 356 10.44 -14.99 -35.42
CA ALA A 356 9.40 -14.05 -35.81
C ALA A 356 8.14 -14.76 -36.34
N GLN A 357 8.25 -15.88 -37.08
CA GLN A 357 7.10 -16.63 -37.61
C GLN A 357 6.15 -17.16 -36.51
N TRP A 358 6.64 -17.42 -35.30
CA TRP A 358 5.82 -17.88 -34.17
C TRP A 358 5.39 -16.78 -33.21
N GLN A 359 6.11 -15.66 -33.18
CA GLN A 359 5.81 -14.54 -32.29
C GLN A 359 4.99 -13.41 -32.95
N ILE A 360 5.43 -12.91 -34.11
CA ILE A 360 4.94 -11.62 -34.65
C ILE A 360 4.65 -11.63 -36.15
N ALA A 361 5.37 -12.40 -36.95
CA ALA A 361 5.20 -12.44 -38.39
C ALA A 361 3.93 -13.23 -38.76
N ALA A 362 3.23 -12.71 -39.75
CA ALA A 362 2.02 -13.31 -40.30
C ALA A 362 2.26 -14.75 -40.81
N ASP A 363 3.47 -15.02 -41.31
CA ASP A 363 3.81 -16.22 -42.07
C ASP A 363 5.30 -16.58 -41.93
N GLY A 364 5.69 -17.78 -42.34
CA GLY A 364 7.07 -18.28 -42.29
C GLY A 364 7.22 -19.65 -42.94
N GLU A 365 8.40 -19.97 -43.47
CA GLU A 365 8.64 -21.21 -44.23
C GLU A 365 8.38 -22.49 -43.39
N GLU A 366 8.88 -22.52 -42.15
CA GLU A 366 8.68 -23.66 -41.26
C GLU A 366 7.21 -23.75 -40.79
N LYS A 367 6.63 -22.59 -40.45
CA LYS A 367 5.21 -22.47 -40.08
C LYS A 367 4.28 -22.98 -41.18
N ARG A 368 4.54 -22.64 -42.45
CA ARG A 368 3.79 -23.16 -43.61
C ARG A 368 3.92 -24.66 -43.71
N THR A 369 5.15 -25.17 -43.63
CA THR A 369 5.42 -26.61 -43.74
C THR A 369 4.62 -27.39 -42.70
N TYR A 370 4.60 -26.95 -41.44
CA TYR A 370 3.80 -27.60 -40.40
C TYR A 370 2.29 -27.40 -40.59
N ALA A 371 1.84 -26.22 -41.02
CA ALA A 371 0.42 -25.97 -41.28
C ALA A 371 -0.13 -26.88 -42.38
N VAL A 372 0.61 -27.05 -43.48
CA VAL A 372 0.26 -27.97 -44.58
C VAL A 372 0.24 -29.41 -44.07
N ALA A 373 1.29 -29.85 -43.39
CA ALA A 373 1.36 -31.22 -42.85
C ALA A 373 0.23 -31.52 -41.85
N LEU A 374 -0.15 -30.54 -41.02
CA LEU A 374 -1.29 -30.67 -40.10
C LEU A 374 -2.61 -30.77 -40.88
N ALA A 375 -2.82 -29.90 -41.87
CA ALA A 375 -4.01 -29.91 -42.70
C ALA A 375 -4.18 -31.24 -43.47
N GLU A 376 -3.09 -31.80 -44.01
CA GLU A 376 -3.10 -33.11 -44.66
C GLU A 376 -3.51 -34.24 -43.71
N ARG A 377 -2.96 -34.26 -42.49
CA ARG A 377 -3.32 -35.24 -41.46
C ARG A 377 -4.77 -35.11 -41.04
N LEU A 378 -5.24 -33.87 -40.83
CA LEU A 378 -6.64 -33.59 -40.49
C LEU A 378 -7.57 -34.00 -41.64
N LYS A 379 -7.20 -33.74 -42.89
CA LYS A 379 -7.95 -34.18 -44.06
C LYS A 379 -8.04 -35.70 -44.12
N ALA A 380 -6.92 -36.40 -43.99
CA ALA A 380 -6.89 -37.86 -44.03
C ALA A 380 -7.80 -38.49 -42.97
N HIS A 381 -7.90 -37.87 -41.79
CA HIS A 381 -8.71 -38.37 -40.69
C HIS A 381 -10.19 -37.97 -40.77
N TYR A 382 -10.48 -36.67 -40.94
CA TYR A 382 -11.83 -36.12 -40.83
C TYR A 382 -12.53 -35.94 -42.17
N ALA A 383 -11.78 -35.68 -43.24
CA ALA A 383 -12.29 -35.21 -44.52
C ALA A 383 -11.60 -35.88 -45.73
N PRO A 384 -11.55 -37.22 -45.83
CA PRO A 384 -10.78 -37.90 -46.88
C PRO A 384 -11.26 -37.53 -48.30
N ARG A 385 -12.57 -37.28 -48.44
CA ARG A 385 -13.25 -36.81 -49.68
C ARG A 385 -13.52 -35.30 -49.69
N GLY A 386 -12.94 -34.56 -48.74
CA GLY A 386 -13.04 -33.11 -48.65
C GLY A 386 -12.07 -32.39 -49.58
N VAL A 387 -12.25 -31.08 -49.69
CA VAL A 387 -11.42 -30.17 -50.48
C VAL A 387 -10.64 -29.26 -49.53
N VAL A 388 -9.36 -29.08 -49.82
CA VAL A 388 -8.50 -28.08 -49.17
C VAL A 388 -8.58 -26.81 -50.00
N LEU A 389 -8.89 -25.69 -49.36
CA LEU A 389 -8.82 -24.37 -49.97
C LEU A 389 -7.76 -23.54 -49.26
N HIS A 390 -6.81 -23.03 -50.03
CA HIS A 390 -5.85 -22.03 -49.59
C HIS A 390 -6.44 -20.66 -49.88
N THR A 391 -6.83 -19.95 -48.82
CA THR A 391 -7.52 -18.67 -48.97
C THR A 391 -6.84 -17.59 -48.17
N GLN A 392 -7.27 -16.35 -48.44
CA GLN A 392 -7.02 -15.25 -47.54
C GLN A 392 -7.66 -15.54 -46.17
N GLY A 393 -6.87 -15.41 -45.12
CA GLY A 393 -7.27 -15.47 -43.73
C GLY A 393 -7.51 -14.08 -43.14
N LYS A 394 -7.44 -13.99 -41.80
CA LYS A 394 -7.67 -12.73 -41.09
C LYS A 394 -6.58 -11.71 -41.43
N TRP A 395 -6.99 -10.45 -41.60
CA TRP A 395 -6.10 -9.32 -41.79
C TRP A 395 -6.11 -8.46 -40.52
N TYR A 396 -4.96 -8.38 -39.84
CA TYR A 396 -4.85 -7.59 -38.63
C TYR A 396 -4.43 -6.14 -38.95
N PRO A 397 -4.92 -5.13 -38.19
CA PRO A 397 -4.49 -3.75 -38.35
C PRO A 397 -2.96 -3.62 -38.26
N GLY A 398 -2.34 -2.98 -39.25
CA GLY A 398 -0.90 -2.77 -39.32
C GLY A 398 -0.11 -3.81 -40.11
N GLU A 399 -0.71 -4.92 -40.53
CA GLU A 399 -0.07 -5.87 -41.45
C GLU A 399 -0.22 -5.38 -42.92
N PRO A 400 0.84 -5.42 -43.75
CA PRO A 400 0.78 -4.96 -45.14
C PRO A 400 -0.03 -5.88 -46.05
N LEU A 401 -0.19 -7.15 -45.67
CA LEU A 401 -0.93 -8.18 -46.38
C LEU A 401 -1.72 -9.04 -45.38
N PRO A 402 -2.84 -9.65 -45.79
CA PRO A 402 -3.61 -10.58 -44.95
C PRO A 402 -2.83 -11.87 -44.69
N ARG A 403 -3.18 -12.59 -43.61
CA ARG A 403 -2.63 -13.92 -43.33
C ARG A 403 -3.21 -14.98 -44.27
N TRP A 404 -2.58 -16.15 -44.34
CA TRP A 404 -3.12 -17.32 -45.06
C TRP A 404 -4.04 -18.15 -44.15
N ALA A 405 -5.06 -18.76 -44.76
CA ALA A 405 -5.90 -19.77 -44.13
C ALA A 405 -5.92 -21.05 -44.98
N ILE A 406 -5.76 -22.21 -44.32
CA ILE A 406 -5.94 -23.53 -44.92
C ILE A 406 -7.28 -24.06 -44.43
N ALA A 407 -8.29 -24.01 -45.29
CA ALA A 407 -9.65 -24.39 -44.95
C ALA A 407 -9.97 -25.80 -45.48
N LEU A 408 -10.53 -26.64 -44.61
CA LEU A 408 -10.94 -28.00 -44.92
C LEU A 408 -12.46 -28.04 -45.01
N TYR A 409 -12.99 -28.29 -46.20
CA TYR A 409 -14.43 -28.42 -46.42
C TYR A 409 -14.79 -29.84 -46.80
N TRP A 410 -15.82 -30.39 -46.18
CA TRP A 410 -16.37 -31.69 -46.53
C TRP A 410 -17.87 -31.71 -46.30
N ARG A 411 -18.54 -32.65 -46.96
CA ARG A 411 -19.96 -32.92 -46.72
C ARG A 411 -20.11 -33.94 -45.60
N ALA A 412 -21.06 -33.72 -44.71
CA ALA A 412 -21.39 -34.65 -43.64
C ALA A 412 -21.92 -36.00 -44.17
N ASP A 413 -22.49 -36.02 -45.38
CA ASP A 413 -22.92 -37.25 -46.08
C ASP A 413 -21.77 -37.97 -46.81
N HIS A 414 -20.54 -37.49 -46.64
CA HIS A 414 -19.31 -38.00 -47.23
C HIS A 414 -19.24 -38.00 -48.76
N VAL A 415 -20.21 -37.46 -49.49
CA VAL A 415 -20.09 -37.33 -50.95
C VAL A 415 -18.96 -36.35 -51.27
N ALA A 416 -18.15 -36.66 -52.29
CA ALA A 416 -17.03 -35.81 -52.66
C ALA A 416 -17.52 -34.44 -53.16
N LEU A 417 -16.89 -33.37 -52.70
CA LEU A 417 -17.12 -32.01 -53.20
C LEU A 417 -16.42 -31.77 -54.54
N TRP A 418 -15.33 -32.49 -54.80
CA TRP A 418 -14.53 -32.40 -56.01
C TRP A 418 -13.98 -33.79 -56.36
N ASN A 419 -14.08 -34.18 -57.63
CA ASN A 419 -13.69 -35.53 -58.08
C ASN A 419 -12.34 -35.56 -58.81
N GLU A 420 -11.76 -34.40 -59.13
CA GLU A 420 -10.55 -34.29 -59.97
C GLU A 420 -9.39 -33.64 -59.19
N PRO A 421 -8.86 -34.29 -58.13
CA PRO A 421 -7.88 -33.68 -57.23
C PRO A 421 -6.59 -33.23 -57.95
N ALA A 422 -6.26 -33.82 -59.09
CA ALA A 422 -5.10 -33.45 -59.91
C ALA A 422 -5.20 -32.03 -60.52
N LEU A 423 -6.40 -31.41 -60.51
CA LEU A 423 -6.62 -30.04 -60.97
C LEU A 423 -6.52 -29.00 -59.85
N LEU A 424 -6.29 -29.43 -58.60
CA LEU A 424 -6.06 -28.51 -57.49
C LEU A 424 -4.59 -28.11 -57.45
N ASP A 425 -4.36 -26.81 -57.31
CA ASP A 425 -3.02 -26.24 -57.21
C ASP A 425 -2.60 -26.02 -55.75
N ASP A 426 -1.29 -26.05 -55.50
CA ASP A 426 -0.69 -25.69 -54.22
C ASP A 426 0.10 -24.39 -54.40
N PRO A 427 -0.32 -23.27 -53.75
CA PRO A 427 0.33 -21.98 -53.91
C PRO A 427 1.77 -21.94 -53.39
N TRP A 428 2.21 -22.97 -52.66
CA TRP A 428 3.58 -23.09 -52.17
C TRP A 428 4.44 -24.08 -52.97
N SER A 429 3.91 -24.68 -54.04
CA SER A 429 4.68 -25.51 -54.96
C SER A 429 5.56 -24.69 -55.92
N GLU A 430 6.53 -25.34 -56.57
CA GLU A 430 7.35 -24.68 -57.59
C GLU A 430 6.48 -24.22 -58.77
N PRO A 431 6.55 -22.94 -59.17
CA PRO A 431 5.67 -22.42 -60.20
C PRO A 431 6.04 -23.00 -61.57
N ILE A 432 5.02 -23.45 -62.31
CA ILE A 432 5.17 -23.99 -63.68
C ILE A 432 5.73 -22.93 -64.65
N LEU A 433 5.42 -21.66 -64.40
CA LEU A 433 5.92 -20.50 -65.13
C LEU A 433 6.55 -19.51 -64.15
N GLU A 434 7.69 -18.92 -64.52
CA GLU A 434 8.31 -17.90 -63.67
C GLU A 434 7.33 -16.73 -63.39
N PRO A 435 7.07 -16.41 -62.11
CA PRO A 435 6.18 -15.31 -61.75
C PRO A 435 6.59 -13.98 -62.39
N GLY A 436 5.64 -13.27 -62.99
CA GLY A 436 5.91 -12.00 -63.68
C GLY A 436 6.55 -12.13 -65.06
N SER A 437 6.86 -13.34 -65.53
CA SER A 437 7.35 -13.55 -66.89
C SER A 437 6.28 -13.18 -67.94
N PRO A 438 6.66 -12.83 -69.18
CA PRO A 438 5.71 -12.60 -70.26
C PRO A 438 4.82 -13.82 -70.54
N ALA A 439 5.34 -15.03 -70.35
CA ALA A 439 4.59 -16.28 -70.48
C ALA A 439 3.51 -16.42 -69.39
N ALA A 440 3.85 -16.12 -68.13
CA ALA A 440 2.89 -16.12 -67.03
C ALA A 440 1.77 -15.09 -67.26
N HIS A 441 2.11 -13.86 -67.66
CA HIS A 441 1.12 -12.84 -67.99
C HIS A 441 0.19 -13.26 -69.14
N ALA A 442 0.73 -13.86 -70.20
CA ALA A 442 -0.06 -14.37 -71.31
C ALA A 442 -1.00 -15.51 -70.89
N ALA A 443 -0.53 -16.42 -70.03
CA ALA A 443 -1.33 -17.52 -69.51
C ALA A 443 -2.49 -17.03 -68.63
N VAL A 444 -2.21 -16.09 -67.71
CA VAL A 444 -3.25 -15.47 -66.87
C VAL A 444 -4.27 -14.73 -67.73
N ALA A 445 -3.82 -13.91 -68.69
CA ALA A 445 -4.74 -13.20 -69.59
C ALA A 445 -5.62 -14.16 -70.40
N ALA A 446 -5.06 -15.27 -70.89
CA ALA A 446 -5.82 -16.30 -71.60
C ALA A 446 -6.85 -16.99 -70.69
N LEU A 447 -6.47 -17.34 -69.45
CA LEU A 447 -7.37 -17.94 -68.46
C LEU A 447 -8.51 -16.99 -68.09
N THR A 448 -8.21 -15.72 -67.76
CA THR A 448 -9.23 -14.74 -67.39
C THR A 448 -10.18 -14.47 -68.56
N ALA A 449 -9.69 -14.43 -69.80
CA ALA A 449 -10.52 -14.31 -70.99
C ALA A 449 -11.44 -15.52 -71.19
N GLN A 450 -10.96 -16.75 -70.94
CA GLN A 450 -11.78 -17.96 -71.00
C GLN A 450 -12.84 -18.00 -69.90
N ILE A 451 -12.50 -17.60 -68.67
CA ILE A 451 -13.45 -17.50 -67.56
C ILE A 451 -14.52 -16.45 -67.88
N ALA A 452 -14.11 -15.27 -68.37
CA ALA A 452 -15.03 -14.22 -68.77
C ALA A 452 -16.01 -14.69 -69.85
N ALA A 453 -15.50 -15.37 -70.89
CA ALA A 453 -16.32 -15.96 -71.93
C ALA A 453 -17.29 -17.03 -71.37
N GLY A 454 -16.82 -17.89 -70.47
CA GLY A 454 -17.64 -18.93 -69.83
C GLY A 454 -18.74 -18.38 -68.92
N LEU A 455 -18.49 -17.23 -68.28
CA LEU A 455 -19.46 -16.52 -67.44
C LEU A 455 -20.35 -15.53 -68.22
N GLY A 456 -20.11 -15.36 -69.53
CA GLY A 456 -20.88 -14.46 -70.38
C GLY A 456 -20.64 -12.97 -70.12
N VAL A 457 -19.49 -12.62 -69.53
CA VAL A 457 -19.11 -11.22 -69.27
C VAL A 457 -18.17 -10.68 -70.37
N PRO A 458 -18.21 -9.37 -70.67
CA PRO A 458 -17.37 -8.76 -71.71
C PRO A 458 -15.88 -9.01 -71.49
N ALA A 459 -15.14 -9.31 -72.57
CA ALA A 459 -13.72 -9.70 -72.50
C ALA A 459 -12.79 -8.58 -72.00
N ASP A 460 -13.23 -7.32 -72.04
CA ASP A 460 -12.56 -6.18 -71.45
C ASP A 460 -12.72 -6.09 -69.92
N SER A 461 -13.66 -6.85 -69.33
CA SER A 461 -13.78 -7.01 -67.88
C SER A 461 -12.69 -7.90 -67.26
N ALA A 462 -11.88 -8.55 -68.11
CA ALA A 462 -10.82 -9.49 -67.74
C ALA A 462 -9.39 -8.88 -67.78
N ARG A 463 -9.27 -7.57 -67.96
CA ARG A 463 -7.98 -6.86 -68.09
C ARG A 463 -7.37 -6.43 -66.78
#